data_AF-A0A2D8LD57-F1
#
_entry.id   AF-A0A2D8LD57-F1
#
_cell.length_a   1.000
_cell.length_b   1.000
_cell.length_c   1.000
_cell.angle_alpha   90.00
_cell.angle_beta   90.00
_cell.angle_gamma   90.00
#
_symmetry.space_group_name_H-M   'P 1'
#
loop_
_entity.id
_entity.type
_entity.pdbx_description
1 polymer ?
#
loop_
_entity_poly.entity_id
_entity_poly.type
_entity_poly.pdbx_seq_one_letter_code
_entity_poly.pdbx_strand_id
1 'polypeptide(L)'
;MGKHYDNFGMPSSMKREFDVYNRISELNIDLGSFDEDVVSLKGAGIAGAVIHESGLVYMSGYTAGDIVMSDDDDVIKKGQDSGQEGADVIIRRLHWVLSAGKEGDLNDVLYTIKALAMVVSPGGGEFMNSPQVANGFSFRWHSVFGGGMGAYANDGIDQGGYSGVHARSAIGGFDGSFSIEPEIIVAIPVSLAKEIIENRGWVFPLPPDMLDKIK
;
A
#
# COMPACT_ATOMS: atom_id res chain seq x y z
N MET A 1 -12.44 14.26 0.82
CA MET A 1 -11.58 13.97 -0.35
C MET A 1 -10.33 14.80 -0.25
N GLY A 2 -9.23 14.31 -0.85
CA GLY A 2 -7.93 14.96 -0.79
C GLY A 2 -7.87 16.24 -1.62
N LYS A 3 -6.87 17.08 -1.33
CA LYS A 3 -6.70 18.42 -1.91
C LYS A 3 -6.59 18.40 -3.43
N HIS A 4 -6.03 17.34 -4.01
CA HIS A 4 -5.73 17.22 -5.43
C HIS A 4 -6.67 16.28 -6.19
N TYR A 5 -7.47 15.50 -5.46
CA TYR A 5 -8.24 14.37 -5.97
C TYR A 5 -9.20 14.72 -7.13
N ASP A 6 -9.87 15.88 -7.06
CA ASP A 6 -10.95 16.19 -8.01
C ASP A 6 -10.47 16.62 -9.40
N ASN A 7 -9.20 16.98 -9.55
CA ASN A 7 -8.62 17.50 -10.78
C ASN A 7 -8.19 16.38 -11.77
N PHE A 8 -8.55 15.13 -11.50
CA PHE A 8 -8.25 13.98 -12.35
C PHE A 8 -9.44 13.59 -13.23
N GLY A 9 -9.17 13.28 -14.50
CA GLY A 9 -10.17 12.96 -15.53
C GLY A 9 -10.81 11.56 -15.41
N MET A 10 -11.23 11.17 -14.22
CA MET A 10 -11.93 9.91 -13.96
C MET A 10 -13.45 10.09 -14.02
N PRO A 11 -14.20 9.12 -14.57
CA PRO A 11 -15.66 9.13 -14.49
C PRO A 11 -16.13 9.30 -13.05
N SER A 12 -17.15 10.13 -12.82
CA SER A 12 -17.68 10.40 -11.48
C SER A 12 -18.10 9.13 -10.75
N SER A 13 -18.68 8.16 -11.46
CA SER A 13 -19.07 6.86 -10.90
C SER A 13 -17.91 5.98 -10.42
N MET A 14 -16.67 6.30 -10.81
CA MET A 14 -15.47 5.61 -10.34
C MET A 14 -14.73 6.39 -9.24
N LYS A 15 -15.16 7.62 -8.94
CA LYS A 15 -14.62 8.38 -7.81
C LYS A 15 -15.16 7.80 -6.51
N ARG A 16 -14.24 7.59 -5.56
CA ARG A 16 -14.60 7.38 -4.15
C ARG A 16 -15.45 8.52 -3.62
N GLU A 17 -16.44 8.13 -2.83
CA GLU A 17 -17.36 9.04 -2.11
C GLU A 17 -17.19 8.96 -0.59
N PHE A 18 -16.19 8.21 -0.11
CA PHE A 18 -15.87 8.04 1.31
C PHE A 18 -14.46 8.51 1.66
N ASP A 19 -14.29 8.92 2.91
CA ASP A 19 -12.98 9.25 3.47
C ASP A 19 -12.23 7.97 3.87
N VAL A 20 -11.03 7.77 3.33
CA VAL A 20 -10.20 6.60 3.63
C VAL A 20 -9.77 6.56 5.10
N TYR A 21 -9.66 7.71 5.76
CA TYR A 21 -9.26 7.78 7.17
C TYR A 21 -10.35 7.27 8.12
N ASN A 22 -11.63 7.43 7.76
CA ASN A 22 -12.72 6.83 8.52
C ASN A 22 -12.59 5.30 8.52
N ARG A 23 -12.30 4.73 7.35
CA ARG A 23 -12.10 3.27 7.22
C ARG A 23 -10.86 2.78 7.96
N ILE A 24 -9.74 3.51 7.85
CA ILE A 24 -8.51 3.22 8.60
C ILE A 24 -8.78 3.17 10.11
N SER A 25 -9.53 4.14 10.63
CA SER A 25 -9.92 4.21 12.04
C SER A 25 -10.78 3.01 12.45
N GLU A 26 -11.84 2.70 11.69
CA GLU A 26 -12.73 1.56 11.95
C GLU A 26 -12.02 0.20 11.86
N LEU A 27 -11.03 0.08 10.97
CA LEU A 27 -10.20 -1.11 10.79
C LEU A 27 -9.06 -1.21 11.80
N ASN A 28 -8.90 -0.23 12.69
CA ASN A 28 -7.84 -0.11 13.70
C ASN A 28 -6.43 -0.19 13.09
N ILE A 29 -6.22 0.46 11.94
CA ILE A 29 -4.88 0.54 11.33
C ILE A 29 -4.12 1.68 12.00
N ASP A 30 -2.99 1.35 12.65
CA ASP A 30 -2.11 2.35 13.24
C ASP A 30 -1.28 3.05 12.14
N LEU A 31 -1.47 4.35 12.00
CA LEU A 31 -0.70 5.19 11.07
C LEU A 31 0.59 5.72 11.70
N GLY A 32 0.86 5.43 12.97
CA GLY A 32 2.08 5.88 13.63
C GLY A 32 2.10 7.37 13.90
N SER A 33 3.32 7.93 13.88
CA SER A 33 3.55 9.33 14.21
C SER A 33 4.64 9.94 13.34
N PHE A 34 4.59 11.26 13.20
CA PHE A 34 5.56 11.97 12.39
C PHE A 34 7.00 11.71 12.87
N ASP A 35 7.25 11.72 14.17
CA ASP A 35 8.59 11.53 14.75
C ASP A 35 9.14 10.12 14.56
N GLU A 36 8.26 9.13 14.47
CA GLU A 36 8.62 7.72 14.28
C GLU A 36 8.84 7.39 12.80
N ASP A 37 7.97 7.88 11.92
CA ASP A 37 7.91 7.44 10.53
C ASP A 37 8.59 8.38 9.53
N VAL A 38 8.63 9.68 9.83
CA VAL A 38 9.22 10.69 8.94
C VAL A 38 10.69 10.88 9.31
N VAL A 39 11.49 9.92 8.86
CA VAL A 39 12.91 9.80 9.21
C VAL A 39 13.84 10.17 8.05
N SER A 40 15.13 10.22 8.34
CA SER A 40 16.16 10.53 7.34
C SER A 40 16.55 9.29 6.55
N LEU A 41 16.75 9.46 5.24
CA LEU A 41 17.36 8.48 4.36
C LEU A 41 18.85 8.27 4.64
N LYS A 42 19.48 9.07 5.52
CA LYS A 42 20.91 8.96 5.81
C LYS A 42 21.25 7.56 6.33
N GLY A 43 22.10 6.86 5.58
CA GLY A 43 22.52 5.50 5.92
C GLY A 43 21.52 4.42 5.51
N ALA A 44 20.33 4.79 5.01
CA ALA A 44 19.43 3.86 4.36
C ALA A 44 19.90 3.61 2.92
N GLY A 45 20.11 2.34 2.55
CA GLY A 45 20.53 1.95 1.20
C GLY A 45 19.39 1.81 0.19
N ILE A 46 18.14 1.78 0.67
CA ILE A 46 16.93 1.52 -0.12
C ILE A 46 15.84 2.48 0.36
N ALA A 47 15.11 3.10 -0.58
CA ALA A 47 13.96 3.94 -0.27
C ALA A 47 12.77 3.06 0.13
N GLY A 48 11.90 3.53 1.03
CA GLY A 48 10.61 2.91 1.29
C GLY A 48 9.56 3.22 0.22
N ALA A 49 9.72 4.36 -0.48
CA ALA A 49 8.94 4.71 -1.65
C ALA A 49 9.68 5.67 -2.60
N VAL A 50 9.28 5.65 -3.88
CA VAL A 50 9.74 6.58 -4.91
C VAL A 50 8.52 7.14 -5.66
N ILE A 51 8.47 8.46 -5.82
CA ILE A 51 7.43 9.18 -6.55
C ILE A 51 7.97 9.54 -7.93
N HIS A 52 7.26 9.14 -8.98
CA HIS A 52 7.52 9.59 -10.34
C HIS A 52 6.67 10.83 -10.65
N GLU A 53 7.23 11.80 -11.37
CA GLU A 53 6.57 13.08 -11.69
C GLU A 53 5.23 12.93 -12.43
N SER A 54 5.00 11.78 -13.07
CA SER A 54 3.73 11.44 -13.72
C SER A 54 2.59 11.07 -12.76
N GLY A 55 2.83 11.09 -11.45
CA GLY A 55 1.84 10.68 -10.45
C GLY A 55 1.83 9.19 -10.11
N LEU A 56 2.92 8.46 -10.36
CA LEU A 56 3.05 7.08 -9.89
C LEU A 56 3.89 7.03 -8.63
N VAL A 57 3.44 6.28 -7.62
CA VAL A 57 4.20 6.02 -6.39
C VAL A 57 4.53 4.54 -6.35
N TYR A 58 5.82 4.24 -6.34
CA TYR A 58 6.37 2.89 -6.22
C TYR A 58 6.73 2.67 -4.75
N MET A 59 6.04 1.77 -4.08
CA MET A 59 6.30 1.42 -2.69
C MET A 59 7.16 0.18 -2.64
N SER A 60 8.26 0.22 -1.88
CA SER A 60 9.07 -0.98 -1.65
C SER A 60 8.31 -2.03 -0.86
N GLY A 61 8.74 -3.28 -1.01
CA GLY A 61 8.20 -4.42 -0.29
C GLY A 61 8.26 -4.27 1.23
N TYR A 62 7.48 -5.11 1.90
CA TYR A 62 7.59 -5.32 3.34
C TYR A 62 7.44 -6.81 3.66
N THR A 63 8.43 -7.41 4.30
CA THR A 63 8.36 -8.80 4.74
C THR A 63 7.46 -8.93 5.97
N ALA A 64 6.42 -9.76 5.90
CA ALA A 64 5.49 -10.00 7.00
C ALA A 64 5.36 -11.50 7.32
N GLY A 65 5.03 -11.80 8.58
CA GLY A 65 4.99 -13.15 9.12
C GLY A 65 6.37 -13.78 9.33
N ASP A 66 6.38 -14.98 9.89
CA ASP A 66 7.59 -15.68 10.35
C ASP A 66 7.61 -17.18 10.01
N ILE A 67 6.68 -17.62 9.16
CA ILE A 67 6.54 -19.03 8.78
C ILE A 67 6.66 -19.25 7.27
N VAL A 68 7.20 -20.39 6.89
CA VAL A 68 7.20 -20.89 5.51
C VAL A 68 5.80 -21.43 5.18
N MET A 69 5.27 -21.08 4.01
CA MET A 69 3.94 -21.49 3.59
C MET A 69 3.88 -22.94 3.11
N SER A 70 2.75 -23.57 3.39
CA SER A 70 2.33 -24.88 2.89
C SER A 70 0.84 -24.83 2.52
N ASP A 71 0.36 -25.82 1.78
CA ASP A 71 -1.05 -25.92 1.34
C ASP A 71 -2.03 -26.38 2.45
N ASP A 72 -1.63 -26.26 3.71
CA ASP A 72 -2.50 -26.48 4.88
C ASP A 72 -3.35 -25.21 5.09
N ASP A 73 -4.67 -25.38 5.24
CA ASP A 73 -5.62 -24.28 5.42
C ASP A 73 -5.27 -23.37 6.61
N ASP A 74 -4.81 -23.92 7.73
CA ASP A 74 -4.41 -23.14 8.91
C ASP A 74 -3.15 -22.31 8.62
N VAL A 75 -2.25 -22.84 7.80
CA VAL A 75 -1.02 -22.14 7.38
C VAL A 75 -1.35 -21.06 6.36
N ILE A 76 -2.24 -21.33 5.40
CA ILE A 76 -2.74 -20.34 4.44
C ILE A 76 -3.40 -19.18 5.19
N LYS A 77 -4.20 -19.48 6.23
CA LYS A 77 -4.84 -18.45 7.04
C LYS A 77 -3.81 -17.55 7.74
N LYS A 78 -2.77 -18.12 8.35
CA LYS A 78 -1.65 -17.34 8.91
C LYS A 78 -0.94 -16.50 7.86
N GLY A 79 -0.76 -17.03 6.65
CA GLY A 79 -0.21 -16.27 5.52
C GLY A 79 -1.09 -15.08 5.12
N GLN A 80 -2.42 -15.26 5.12
CA GLN A 80 -3.36 -14.15 4.89
C GLN A 80 -3.27 -13.10 5.99
N ASP A 81 -3.18 -13.51 7.25
CA ASP A 81 -3.04 -12.57 8.38
C ASP A 81 -1.72 -11.80 8.29
N SER A 82 -0.62 -12.45 7.88
CA SER A 82 0.65 -11.81 7.55
C SER A 82 0.51 -10.83 6.37
N GLY A 83 -0.27 -11.19 5.36
CA GLY A 83 -0.60 -10.29 4.25
C GLY A 83 -1.36 -9.03 4.70
N GLN A 84 -2.27 -9.16 5.67
CA GLN A 84 -2.98 -8.01 6.25
C GLN A 84 -2.02 -7.10 7.01
N GLU A 85 -1.11 -7.65 7.81
CA GLU A 85 -0.03 -6.89 8.47
C GLU A 85 0.79 -6.10 7.45
N GLY A 86 1.22 -6.76 6.36
CA GLY A 86 1.96 -6.09 5.30
C GLY A 86 1.18 -4.96 4.62
N ALA A 87 -0.14 -5.10 4.48
CA ALA A 87 -0.99 -4.02 3.97
C ALA A 87 -1.03 -2.84 4.92
N ASP A 88 -1.19 -3.07 6.22
CA ASP A 88 -1.27 -2.02 7.24
C ASP A 88 0.04 -1.20 7.27
N VAL A 89 1.19 -1.87 7.21
CA VAL A 89 2.51 -1.20 7.14
C VAL A 89 2.66 -0.38 5.87
N ILE A 90 2.25 -0.90 4.70
CA ILE A 90 2.34 -0.17 3.43
C ILE A 90 1.37 1.01 3.40
N ILE A 91 0.18 0.89 4.00
CA ILE A 91 -0.78 1.99 4.15
C ILE A 91 -0.20 3.09 5.04
N ARG A 92 0.36 2.73 6.20
CA ARG A 92 1.08 3.67 7.08
C ARG A 92 2.23 4.37 6.37
N ARG A 93 3.04 3.63 5.61
CA ARG A 93 4.13 4.22 4.82
C ARG A 93 3.58 5.18 3.76
N LEU A 94 2.55 4.78 3.02
CA LEU A 94 1.96 5.63 1.98
C LEU A 94 1.35 6.91 2.58
N HIS A 95 0.75 6.82 3.77
CA HIS A 95 0.26 8.00 4.49
C HIS A 95 1.37 9.03 4.62
N TRP A 96 2.51 8.67 5.21
CA TRP A 96 3.63 9.59 5.42
C TRP A 96 4.33 10.01 4.13
N VAL A 97 4.39 9.13 3.13
CA VAL A 97 4.90 9.47 1.79
C VAL A 97 4.13 10.66 1.21
N LEU A 98 2.81 10.72 1.41
CA LEU A 98 1.95 11.79 0.87
C LEU A 98 1.78 12.98 1.82
N SER A 99 1.76 12.74 3.14
CA SER A 99 1.33 13.73 4.14
C SER A 99 2.46 14.46 4.88
N ALA A 100 3.71 13.97 4.82
CA ALA A 100 4.79 14.50 5.66
C ALA A 100 5.00 16.02 5.55
N GLY A 101 4.98 16.58 4.33
CA GLY A 101 5.08 18.03 4.11
C GLY A 101 3.72 18.73 3.99
N LYS A 102 2.61 18.05 4.34
CA LYS A 102 1.22 18.54 4.24
C LYS A 102 0.77 18.84 2.80
N GLU A 103 1.42 18.26 1.80
CA GLU A 103 1.09 18.51 0.38
C GLU A 103 -0.21 17.79 -0.03
N GLY A 104 -0.43 16.59 0.49
CA GLY A 104 -1.62 15.78 0.24
C GLY A 104 -1.77 14.68 1.29
N ASP A 105 -2.60 13.69 0.99
CA ASP A 105 -2.90 12.62 1.93
C ASP A 105 -3.40 11.34 1.23
N LEU A 106 -3.81 10.31 2.00
CA LEU A 106 -4.32 9.07 1.42
C LEU A 106 -5.62 9.25 0.61
N ASN A 107 -6.42 10.29 0.86
CA ASN A 107 -7.58 10.59 0.03
C ASN A 107 -7.19 11.11 -1.36
N ASP A 108 -5.93 11.50 -1.58
CA ASP A 108 -5.41 11.84 -2.91
C ASP A 108 -4.98 10.61 -3.72
N VAL A 109 -4.99 9.39 -3.17
CA VAL A 109 -4.79 8.19 -3.99
C VAL A 109 -5.88 8.12 -5.06
N LEU A 110 -5.57 7.98 -6.34
CA LEU A 110 -6.59 7.87 -7.39
C LEU A 110 -7.07 6.44 -7.53
N TYR A 111 -6.15 5.53 -7.80
CA TYR A 111 -6.38 4.10 -7.93
C TYR A 111 -5.06 3.33 -7.82
N THR A 112 -5.19 2.03 -7.60
CA THR A 112 -4.06 1.12 -7.42
C THR A 112 -3.74 0.47 -8.75
N ILE A 113 -2.47 0.48 -9.16
CA ILE A 113 -2.05 -0.06 -10.46
C ILE A 113 -1.80 -1.56 -10.35
N LYS A 114 -0.90 -1.93 -9.43
CA LYS A 114 -0.35 -3.27 -9.34
C LYS A 114 0.04 -3.57 -7.91
N ALA A 115 -0.28 -4.77 -7.44
CA ALA A 115 0.38 -5.40 -6.31
C ALA A 115 1.22 -6.60 -6.78
N LEU A 116 2.36 -6.81 -6.14
CA LEU A 116 3.14 -8.02 -6.28
C LEU A 116 3.29 -8.65 -4.90
N ALA A 117 3.12 -9.96 -4.80
CA ALA A 117 3.27 -10.70 -3.56
C ALA A 117 4.21 -11.87 -3.79
N MET A 118 5.36 -11.81 -3.11
CA MET A 118 6.31 -12.91 -3.05
C MET A 118 5.97 -13.73 -1.80
N VAL A 119 5.63 -15.01 -1.97
CA VAL A 119 5.21 -15.89 -0.89
C VAL A 119 6.31 -16.92 -0.61
N VAL A 120 6.82 -16.96 0.61
CA VAL A 120 7.88 -17.91 0.98
C VAL A 120 7.25 -19.29 1.11
N SER A 121 7.67 -20.23 0.26
CA SER A 121 7.10 -21.57 0.18
C SER A 121 8.06 -22.53 -0.51
N PRO A 122 7.88 -23.86 -0.36
CA PRO A 122 8.59 -24.84 -1.17
C PRO A 122 8.44 -24.58 -2.67
N GLY A 123 9.55 -24.79 -3.40
CA GLY A 123 9.64 -24.60 -4.86
C GLY A 123 9.08 -25.77 -5.67
N GLY A 124 9.33 -25.75 -6.98
CA GLY A 124 9.06 -26.90 -7.86
C GLY A 124 7.59 -27.23 -8.10
N GLY A 125 6.65 -26.36 -7.73
CA GLY A 125 5.21 -26.60 -7.84
C GLY A 125 4.62 -27.35 -6.64
N GLU A 126 5.35 -27.49 -5.54
CA GLU A 126 4.86 -28.12 -4.31
C GLU A 126 3.85 -27.25 -3.54
N PHE A 127 3.88 -25.93 -3.74
CA PHE A 127 2.94 -24.99 -3.17
C PHE A 127 2.14 -24.30 -4.27
N MET A 128 0.81 -24.39 -4.21
CA MET A 128 -0.08 -23.90 -5.26
C MET A 128 -0.99 -22.74 -4.82
N ASN A 129 -0.91 -22.35 -3.55
CA ASN A 129 -1.85 -21.39 -2.94
C ASN A 129 -1.28 -19.97 -2.73
N SER A 130 -0.23 -19.58 -3.46
CA SER A 130 0.32 -18.20 -3.40
C SER A 130 -0.75 -17.12 -3.62
N PRO A 131 -1.70 -17.27 -4.58
CA PRO A 131 -2.78 -16.31 -4.72
C PRO A 131 -3.71 -16.22 -3.50
N GLN A 132 -3.90 -17.32 -2.76
CA GLN A 132 -4.75 -17.32 -1.56
C GLN A 132 -4.09 -16.61 -0.40
N VAL A 133 -2.78 -16.77 -0.23
CA VAL A 133 -1.99 -16.04 0.78
C VAL A 133 -2.01 -14.53 0.47
N ALA A 134 -1.76 -14.16 -0.79
CA ALA A 134 -1.77 -12.77 -1.25
C ALA A 134 -3.15 -12.08 -1.11
N ASN A 135 -4.24 -12.84 -0.97
CA ASN A 135 -5.56 -12.26 -0.74
C ASN A 135 -5.64 -11.50 0.59
N GLY A 136 -4.89 -11.91 1.61
CA GLY A 136 -4.84 -11.17 2.88
C GLY A 136 -4.44 -9.70 2.68
N PHE A 137 -3.37 -9.46 1.93
CA PHE A 137 -2.93 -8.13 1.54
C PHE A 137 -3.98 -7.42 0.68
N SER A 138 -4.41 -8.06 -0.42
CA SER A 138 -5.34 -7.44 -1.38
C SER A 138 -6.66 -7.01 -0.73
N PHE A 139 -7.22 -7.84 0.15
CA PHE A 139 -8.54 -7.59 0.75
C PHE A 139 -8.45 -6.57 1.89
N ARG A 140 -7.34 -6.54 2.63
CA ARG A 140 -7.07 -5.46 3.57
C ARG A 140 -6.92 -4.12 2.84
N TRP A 141 -6.19 -4.09 1.74
CA TRP A 141 -6.05 -2.91 0.90
C TRP A 141 -7.39 -2.43 0.31
N HIS A 142 -8.20 -3.36 -0.21
CA HIS A 142 -9.57 -3.06 -0.67
C HIS A 142 -10.43 -2.49 0.45
N SER A 143 -10.25 -2.95 1.69
CA SER A 143 -11.02 -2.42 2.82
C SER A 143 -10.76 -0.92 3.02
N VAL A 144 -9.55 -0.42 2.75
CA VAL A 144 -9.22 1.01 2.89
C VAL A 144 -9.59 1.83 1.65
N PHE A 145 -9.17 1.41 0.46
CA PHE A 145 -9.32 2.21 -0.77
C PHE A 145 -10.52 1.81 -1.63
N GLY A 146 -11.27 0.82 -1.17
CA GLY A 146 -12.41 0.23 -1.86
C GLY A 146 -12.04 -0.93 -2.78
N GLY A 147 -12.91 -1.93 -2.82
CA GLY A 147 -12.85 -3.03 -3.78
C GLY A 147 -13.80 -4.14 -3.37
N GLY A 148 -14.16 -5.01 -4.31
CA GLY A 148 -15.23 -6.00 -4.12
C GLY A 148 -15.01 -7.08 -3.04
N MET A 149 -13.82 -7.15 -2.46
CA MET A 149 -13.47 -8.10 -1.40
C MET A 149 -13.06 -7.41 -0.09
N GLY A 150 -13.25 -6.09 0.02
CA GLY A 150 -12.99 -5.34 1.24
C GLY A 150 -14.13 -5.46 2.26
N ALA A 151 -13.88 -5.03 3.50
CA ALA A 151 -14.84 -5.10 4.61
C ALA A 151 -16.16 -4.35 4.38
N TYR A 152 -16.18 -3.40 3.44
CA TYR A 152 -17.32 -2.55 3.12
C TYR A 152 -18.04 -2.96 1.82
N ALA A 153 -17.55 -4.01 1.15
CA ALA A 153 -18.20 -4.52 -0.04
C ALA A 153 -19.46 -5.30 0.34
N ASN A 154 -20.55 -5.05 -0.38
CA ASN A 154 -21.78 -5.82 -0.32
C ASN A 154 -22.01 -6.49 -1.68
N ASP A 155 -22.13 -7.82 -1.69
CA ASP A 155 -22.29 -8.63 -2.90
C ASP A 155 -21.23 -8.31 -3.99
N GLY A 156 -19.97 -8.21 -3.57
CA GLY A 156 -18.84 -7.93 -4.47
C GLY A 156 -18.70 -6.47 -4.91
N ILE A 157 -19.52 -5.56 -4.39
CA ILE A 157 -19.51 -4.13 -4.76
C ILE A 157 -19.29 -3.25 -3.55
N ASP A 158 -18.30 -2.36 -3.65
CA ASP A 158 -18.07 -1.25 -2.72
C ASP A 158 -18.42 0.05 -3.46
N GLN A 159 -19.50 0.74 -3.07
CA GLN A 159 -20.02 1.88 -3.82
C GLN A 159 -19.00 3.03 -3.88
N GLY A 160 -18.65 3.46 -5.10
CA GLY A 160 -17.56 4.43 -5.36
C GLY A 160 -16.16 3.90 -5.05
N GLY A 161 -16.02 2.68 -4.51
CA GLY A 161 -14.78 2.12 -3.98
C GLY A 161 -14.06 1.21 -4.96
N TYR A 162 -13.58 1.74 -6.10
CA TYR A 162 -12.76 0.94 -7.03
C TYR A 162 -11.26 1.22 -6.91
N SER A 163 -10.85 2.20 -6.11
CA SER A 163 -9.46 2.66 -6.10
C SER A 163 -8.48 1.68 -5.47
N GLY A 164 -8.94 0.76 -4.63
CA GLY A 164 -8.11 -0.33 -4.12
C GLY A 164 -7.97 -1.50 -5.10
N VAL A 165 -8.82 -1.61 -6.13
CA VAL A 165 -8.74 -2.69 -7.13
C VAL A 165 -7.44 -2.55 -7.91
N HIS A 166 -6.73 -3.67 -8.10
CA HIS A 166 -5.42 -3.69 -8.74
C HIS A 166 -5.18 -4.93 -9.57
N ALA A 167 -4.32 -4.82 -10.58
CA ALA A 167 -3.70 -5.99 -11.17
C ALA A 167 -2.78 -6.64 -10.12
N ARG A 168 -2.55 -7.96 -10.21
CA ARG A 168 -1.73 -8.67 -9.22
C ARG A 168 -0.81 -9.70 -9.83
N SER A 169 0.38 -9.89 -9.24
CA SER A 169 1.19 -11.10 -9.37
C SER A 169 1.35 -11.70 -7.97
N ALA A 170 1.16 -13.01 -7.83
CA ALA A 170 1.40 -13.73 -6.58
C ALA A 170 2.21 -14.97 -6.92
N ILE A 171 3.43 -15.05 -6.40
CA ILE A 171 4.43 -16.04 -6.78
C ILE A 171 5.00 -16.65 -5.51
N GLY A 172 5.10 -17.98 -5.47
CA GLY A 172 5.80 -18.71 -4.43
C GLY A 172 7.01 -19.47 -4.96
N GLY A 173 7.61 -20.29 -4.11
CA GLY A 173 8.68 -21.20 -4.49
C GLY A 173 10.09 -20.66 -4.31
N PHE A 174 10.30 -19.86 -3.26
CA PHE A 174 11.62 -19.40 -2.84
C PHE A 174 11.74 -19.45 -1.31
N ASP A 175 12.97 -19.61 -0.83
CA ASP A 175 13.30 -19.72 0.59
C ASP A 175 13.35 -18.35 1.27
N GLY A 176 12.98 -18.30 2.54
CA GLY A 176 12.99 -17.08 3.35
C GLY A 176 12.63 -17.36 4.82
N SER A 177 12.75 -16.35 5.67
CA SER A 177 12.41 -16.42 7.10
C SER A 177 11.15 -15.62 7.46
N PHE A 178 10.31 -15.34 6.47
CA PHE A 178 9.04 -14.63 6.58
C PHE A 178 7.98 -15.38 5.76
N SER A 179 6.72 -14.93 5.76
CA SER A 179 5.64 -15.62 5.04
C SER A 179 5.31 -14.99 3.69
N ILE A 180 5.27 -13.67 3.63
CA ILE A 180 4.93 -12.92 2.42
C ILE A 180 5.70 -11.59 2.38
N GLU A 181 6.08 -11.15 1.19
CA GLU A 181 6.56 -9.80 0.93
C GLU A 181 5.70 -9.17 -0.18
N PRO A 182 4.67 -8.39 0.18
CA PRO A 182 3.94 -7.58 -0.78
C PRO A 182 4.66 -6.26 -1.10
N GLU A 183 4.53 -5.80 -2.34
CA GLU A 183 4.85 -4.44 -2.80
C GLU A 183 3.72 -3.90 -3.70
N ILE A 184 3.66 -2.58 -3.87
CA ILE A 184 2.52 -1.95 -4.57
C ILE A 184 2.91 -0.68 -5.34
N ILE A 185 2.17 -0.45 -6.42
CA ILE A 185 2.23 0.78 -7.22
C ILE A 185 0.85 1.44 -7.20
N VAL A 186 0.80 2.71 -6.82
CA VAL A 186 -0.45 3.51 -6.81
C VAL A 186 -0.32 4.74 -7.71
N ALA A 187 -1.45 5.24 -8.18
CA ALA A 187 -1.54 6.52 -8.86
C ALA A 187 -2.05 7.60 -7.91
N ILE A 188 -1.45 8.79 -7.99
CA ILE A 188 -1.86 10.04 -7.35
C ILE A 188 -1.99 11.14 -8.42
N PRO A 189 -2.66 12.27 -8.15
CA PRO A 189 -2.69 13.40 -9.08
C PRO A 189 -1.28 13.87 -9.43
N VAL A 190 -1.06 14.17 -10.71
CA VAL A 190 0.21 14.76 -11.20
C VAL A 190 0.54 16.06 -10.45
N SER A 191 -0.47 16.84 -10.09
CA SER A 191 -0.28 18.07 -9.31
C SER A 191 0.28 17.79 -7.91
N LEU A 192 -0.20 16.74 -7.23
CA LEU A 192 0.35 16.33 -5.93
C LEU A 192 1.79 15.82 -6.06
N ALA A 193 2.05 14.97 -7.05
CA ALA A 193 3.40 14.46 -7.29
C ALA A 193 4.41 15.58 -7.52
N LYS A 194 4.06 16.57 -8.34
CA LYS A 194 4.91 17.76 -8.57
C LYS A 194 5.12 18.56 -7.31
N GLU A 195 4.06 18.84 -6.55
CA GLU A 195 4.16 19.61 -5.30
C GLU A 195 5.08 18.91 -4.28
N ILE A 196 4.96 17.59 -4.09
CA ILE A 196 5.86 16.83 -3.20
C ILE A 196 7.31 16.93 -3.69
N ILE A 197 7.54 16.70 -4.99
CA ILE A 197 8.89 16.67 -5.57
C ILE A 197 9.57 18.04 -5.44
N GLU A 198 8.83 19.13 -5.72
CA GLU A 198 9.34 20.50 -5.61
C GLU A 198 9.66 20.88 -4.15
N ASN A 199 8.84 20.45 -3.19
CA ASN A 199 9.00 20.83 -1.78
C ASN A 199 10.06 19.99 -1.04
N ARG A 200 10.06 18.67 -1.24
CA ARG A 200 10.87 17.73 -0.44
C ARG A 200 11.49 16.56 -1.22
N GLY A 201 11.40 16.58 -2.54
CA GLY A 201 12.00 15.57 -3.41
C GLY A 201 11.14 14.32 -3.63
N TRP A 202 11.65 13.39 -4.43
CA TRP A 202 10.89 12.24 -4.94
C TRP A 202 11.07 10.92 -4.17
N VAL A 203 11.85 10.91 -3.08
CA VAL A 203 12.16 9.70 -2.31
C VAL A 203 11.67 9.80 -0.88
N PHE A 204 11.28 8.66 -0.33
CA PHE A 204 10.94 8.51 1.08
C PHE A 204 11.63 7.25 1.64
N PRO A 205 12.28 7.26 2.83
CA PRO A 205 12.47 8.38 3.74
C PRO A 205 13.21 9.57 3.11
N LEU A 206 13.17 10.73 3.78
CA LEU A 206 13.59 11.99 3.17
C LEU A 206 15.12 12.17 3.22
N PRO A 207 15.74 12.76 2.17
CA PRO A 207 17.11 13.23 2.28
C PRO A 207 17.27 14.17 3.49
N PRO A 208 18.41 14.17 4.21
CA PRO A 208 18.61 14.96 5.42
C PRO A 208 18.14 16.42 5.29
N ASP A 209 18.61 17.10 4.26
CA ASP A 209 18.29 18.51 4.03
C ASP A 209 16.80 18.75 3.74
N MET A 210 16.08 17.75 3.20
CA MET A 210 14.64 17.86 2.96
C MET A 210 13.83 17.53 4.21
N LEU A 211 14.31 16.61 5.05
CA LEU A 211 13.70 16.33 6.35
C LEU A 211 13.75 17.57 7.25
N ASP A 212 14.91 18.24 7.31
CA ASP A 212 15.11 19.43 8.14
C ASP A 212 14.19 20.61 7.73
N LYS A 213 13.70 20.64 6.48
CA LYS A 213 12.77 21.67 6.00
C LYS A 213 11.35 21.50 6.51
N ILE A 214 10.94 20.26 6.82
CA ILE A 214 9.54 19.93 7.14
C ILE A 214 9.33 19.59 8.62
N LYS A 215 10.42 19.53 9.39
CA LYS A 215 10.39 19.46 10.84
C LYS A 215 10.01 20.79 11.49
#